data_AF-A0A7V4G0Z7-F1
#
_entry.id   AF-A0A7V4G0Z7-F1
#
_cell.length_a   1.000
_cell.length_b   1.000
_cell.length_c   1.000
_cell.angle_alpha   90.00
_cell.angle_beta   90.00
_cell.angle_gamma   90.00
#
_symmetry.space_group_name_H-M   'P 1'
#
loop_
_entity.id
_entity.type
_entity.pdbx_description
1 polymer ?
#
loop_
_entity_poly.entity_id
_entity_poly.type
_entity_poly.pdbx_seq_one_letter_code
_entity_poly.pdbx_strand_id
1 'polypeptide(L)'
;MLLNLVGTKNQMYYSVGVGVTFAKRRSRYLPINDGEDDGWNRGFEPASDSWRTDEDTLFAYSLGIGYQNMSPPDGNWLGNGKDATKDTDWVQFKNFGFWTIDFSYLGRQYFNEVIGIHYGAGLGLAIVQGDVLRTSSYGCTEGNVNKCRPRVCTGGVCTESQLASTEVNNPNSDTPETPHRFREGAIPAAIPLINLVAGVDFRVPTVKGLEFRLEMGFFNALFVGGGTSYIF
;
A
#
# COMPACT_ATOMS: atom_id res chain seq x y z
N MET A 1 1.75 11.03 -10.35
CA MET A 1 0.80 10.70 -11.43
C MET A 1 -0.33 9.90 -10.79
N LEU A 2 -1.40 10.59 -10.37
CA LEU A 2 -2.56 9.95 -9.75
C LEU A 2 -3.40 9.30 -10.85
N LEU A 3 -3.33 7.98 -10.96
CA LEU A 3 -4.26 7.23 -11.79
C LEU A 3 -5.61 7.21 -11.07
N ASN A 4 -6.53 8.10 -11.47
CA ASN A 4 -7.93 8.03 -11.05
C ASN A 4 -8.61 6.85 -11.77
N LEU A 5 -8.61 5.69 -11.13
CA LEU A 5 -9.34 4.51 -11.57
C LEU A 5 -10.78 4.60 -11.07
N VAL A 6 -11.70 5.07 -11.91
CA VAL A 6 -13.15 4.92 -11.68
C VAL A 6 -13.59 3.63 -12.34
N GLY A 7 -13.48 2.52 -11.60
CA GLY A 7 -14.03 1.22 -11.97
C GLY A 7 -15.08 0.79 -10.95
N THR A 8 -16.36 0.87 -11.32
CA THR A 8 -17.47 0.32 -10.53
C THR A 8 -17.43 -1.20 -10.55
N LYS A 9 -16.82 -1.79 -9.53
CA LYS A 9 -17.10 -3.13 -8.97
C LYS A 9 -16.34 -3.25 -7.66
N ASN A 10 -17.03 -3.62 -6.58
CA ASN A 10 -16.44 -3.96 -5.28
C ASN A 10 -15.44 -5.11 -5.47
N GLN A 11 -14.18 -4.78 -5.74
CA GLN A 11 -13.09 -5.73 -5.81
C GLN A 11 -12.25 -5.54 -4.56
N MET A 12 -12.30 -6.54 -3.68
CA MET A 12 -11.42 -6.59 -2.52
C MET A 12 -10.00 -6.89 -3.01
N TYR A 13 -9.16 -5.87 -3.02
CA TYR A 13 -7.72 -6.05 -3.09
C TYR A 13 -7.25 -6.63 -1.76
N TYR A 14 -6.50 -7.72 -1.80
CA TYR A 14 -5.85 -8.26 -0.61
C TYR A 14 -4.39 -7.84 -0.61
N SER A 15 -3.95 -7.31 0.53
CA SER A 15 -2.55 -7.02 0.83
C SER A 15 -2.15 -7.88 2.03
N VAL A 16 -1.01 -8.54 1.93
CA VAL A 16 -0.40 -9.23 3.08
C VAL A 16 0.94 -8.58 3.34
N GLY A 17 1.15 -8.12 4.56
CA GLY A 17 2.40 -7.51 4.99
C GLY A 17 2.86 -8.08 6.32
N VAL A 18 4.17 -8.23 6.46
CA VAL A 18 4.82 -8.57 7.73
C VAL A 18 5.75 -7.42 8.09
N GLY A 19 5.57 -6.87 9.29
CA GLY A 19 6.39 -5.79 9.81
C GLY A 19 7.10 -6.20 11.08
N VAL A 20 8.38 -5.84 11.19
CA VAL A 20 9.14 -5.94 12.45
C VAL A 20 9.31 -4.54 13.01
N THR A 21 8.93 -4.36 14.28
CA THR A 21 9.02 -3.07 14.97
C THR A 21 10.06 -3.13 16.08
N PHE A 22 11.03 -2.22 16.02
CA PHE A 22 12.06 -2.02 17.04
C PHE A 22 11.70 -0.79 17.86
N ALA A 23 11.43 -0.95 19.15
CA ALA A 23 11.13 0.18 20.04
C ALA A 23 12.33 0.50 20.95
N LYS A 24 12.63 1.79 21.13
CA LYS A 24 13.61 2.24 22.13
C LYS A 24 12.94 3.28 23.04
N ARG A 25 12.91 2.99 24.33
CA ARG A 25 12.39 3.91 25.36
C ARG A 25 13.45 4.95 25.67
N ARG A 26 13.11 6.24 25.62
CA ARG A 26 13.96 7.31 26.16
C ARG A 26 13.38 7.70 27.52
N SER A 27 14.07 7.32 28.59
CA SER A 27 13.73 7.82 29.91
C SER A 27 14.19 9.28 30.03
N ARG A 28 13.29 10.19 30.40
CA ARG A 28 13.63 11.57 30.74
C ARG A 28 14.08 11.63 32.21
N TYR A 29 15.22 11.02 32.53
CA TYR A 29 15.98 11.45 33.70
C TYR A 29 16.92 12.57 33.24
N LEU A 30 16.69 13.78 33.76
CA LEU A 30 17.70 14.84 33.78
C LEU A 30 18.97 14.23 34.41
N PRO A 31 20.16 14.39 33.82
CA PRO A 31 21.38 13.88 34.44
C PRO A 31 21.58 14.61 35.77
N ILE A 32 21.43 13.88 36.88
CA ILE A 32 22.04 14.28 38.14
C ILE A 32 23.54 14.08 37.92
N ASN A 33 24.27 15.18 38.04
CA ASN A 33 25.73 15.21 37.97
C ASN A 33 26.32 14.38 39.11
N ASP A 34 26.64 13.13 38.84
CA ASP A 34 27.52 12.34 39.70
C ASP A 34 28.73 11.94 38.84
N GLY A 35 29.90 12.42 39.24
CA GLY A 35 31.12 12.34 38.45
C GLY A 35 31.65 10.92 38.25
N GLU A 36 32.59 10.83 37.31
CA GLU A 36 33.79 9.98 37.37
C GLU A 36 33.56 8.50 37.72
N ASP A 37 33.49 7.65 36.69
CA ASP A 37 34.41 6.51 36.56
C ASP A 37 34.14 5.66 35.29
N ASP A 38 35.26 5.22 34.72
CA ASP A 38 35.41 4.42 33.51
C ASP A 38 34.86 3.00 33.69
N GLY A 39 34.25 2.41 32.65
CA GLY A 39 34.03 0.96 32.66
C GLY A 39 33.04 0.41 31.65
N TRP A 40 33.57 -0.27 30.65
CA TRP A 40 32.86 -1.27 29.84
C TRP A 40 32.27 -2.38 30.73
N ASN A 41 31.01 -2.25 31.18
CA ASN A 41 30.20 -3.36 31.69
C ASN A 41 28.71 -2.97 31.68
N ARG A 42 28.00 -3.25 30.57
CA ARG A 42 26.54 -3.19 30.56
C ARG A 42 25.98 -4.46 31.22
N GLY A 43 25.79 -4.38 32.53
CA GLY A 43 25.03 -5.36 33.30
C GLY A 43 23.58 -5.43 32.80
N PHE A 44 23.10 -6.67 32.63
CA PHE A 44 21.69 -7.00 32.50
C PHE A 44 21.07 -6.83 33.90
N GLU A 45 20.52 -5.66 34.21
CA GLU A 45 19.72 -5.47 35.43
C GLU A 45 18.23 -5.61 35.09
N PRO A 46 17.51 -6.52 35.77
CA PRO A 46 16.07 -6.64 35.61
C PRO A 46 15.43 -5.44 36.30
N ALA A 47 14.78 -4.58 35.52
CA ALA A 47 14.02 -3.45 36.03
C ALA A 47 12.76 -3.94 36.77
N SER A 48 12.91 -4.37 38.01
CA SER A 48 11.80 -4.48 38.96
C SER A 48 11.57 -3.14 39.63
N ASP A 49 10.37 -2.60 39.43
CA ASP A 49 9.73 -1.58 40.25
C ASP A 49 10.09 -0.10 40.02
N SER A 50 9.51 0.48 38.96
CA SER A 50 9.04 1.88 38.96
C SER A 50 7.93 2.08 37.92
N TRP A 51 6.74 1.52 38.19
CA TRP A 51 5.61 1.46 37.25
C TRP A 51 4.61 2.62 37.35
N ARG A 52 4.99 3.80 37.85
CA ARG A 52 4.02 4.89 38.01
C ARG A 52 4.67 6.24 37.86
N THR A 53 4.00 7.08 37.07
CA THR A 53 4.37 8.43 36.61
C THR A 53 5.61 8.47 35.72
N ASP A 54 5.42 8.64 34.40
CA ASP A 54 6.02 9.74 33.64
C ASP A 54 5.64 9.69 32.16
N GLU A 55 5.55 10.87 31.56
CA GLU A 55 5.29 11.14 30.14
C GLU A 55 6.34 10.47 29.23
N ASP A 56 6.16 9.18 28.97
CA ASP A 56 7.05 8.40 28.13
C ASP A 56 6.73 8.63 26.65
N THR A 57 7.54 9.48 26.02
CA THR A 57 7.64 9.49 24.55
C THR A 57 8.36 8.22 24.12
N LEU A 58 7.61 7.24 23.63
CA LEU A 58 8.16 6.02 23.04
C LEU A 58 8.33 6.25 21.54
N PHE A 59 9.52 5.99 21.01
CA PHE A 59 9.72 5.92 19.57
C PHE A 59 10.05 4.50 19.15
N ALA A 60 9.54 4.15 17.98
CA ALA A 60 9.80 2.88 17.34
C ALA A 60 10.09 3.08 15.86
N TYR A 61 10.87 2.16 15.31
CA TYR A 61 11.10 2.04 13.88
C TYR A 61 10.45 0.74 13.40
N SER A 62 9.76 0.80 12.27
CA SER A 62 9.14 -0.36 11.64
C SER A 62 9.77 -0.58 10.28
N LEU A 63 10.11 -1.83 9.98
CA LEU A 63 10.45 -2.28 8.64
C LEU A 63 9.34 -3.22 8.18
N GLY A 64 8.63 -2.84 7.12
CA GLY A 64 7.56 -3.60 6.50
C GLY A 64 8.00 -4.19 5.17
N ILE A 65 7.62 -5.45 4.92
CA ILE A 65 7.60 -6.03 3.58
C ILE A 65 6.17 -6.48 3.30
N GLY A 66 5.65 -6.08 2.15
CA GLY A 66 4.28 -6.38 1.75
C GLY A 66 4.18 -6.85 0.31
N TYR A 67 3.12 -7.58 0.02
CA TYR A 67 2.70 -7.91 -1.32
C TYR A 67 1.25 -7.49 -1.52
N GLN A 68 0.99 -6.80 -2.62
CA GLN A 68 -0.36 -6.45 -3.04
C GLN A 68 -0.59 -6.91 -4.47
N ASN A 69 -1.63 -7.73 -4.65
CA ASN A 69 -2.11 -8.10 -5.97
C ASN A 69 -3.06 -7.01 -6.47
N MET A 70 -2.77 -6.46 -7.65
CA MET A 70 -3.58 -5.42 -8.31
C MET A 70 -4.01 -5.85 -9.72
N SER A 71 -4.30 -7.14 -9.90
CA SER A 71 -4.84 -7.66 -11.17
C SER A 71 -6.38 -7.71 -11.14
N PRO A 72 -7.10 -6.63 -11.46
CA PRO A 72 -8.54 -6.73 -11.68
C PRO A 72 -8.82 -7.57 -12.94
N PRO A 73 -10.06 -8.04 -13.13
CA PRO A 73 -10.46 -8.75 -14.33
C PRO A 73 -10.20 -7.92 -15.60
N ASP A 74 -9.75 -8.61 -16.64
CA ASP A 74 -9.62 -8.06 -17.99
C ASP A 74 -10.97 -7.48 -18.47
N GLY A 75 -10.92 -6.35 -19.18
CA GLY A 75 -12.12 -5.69 -19.66
C GLY A 75 -11.86 -4.34 -20.33
N ASN A 76 -12.93 -3.71 -20.81
CA ASN A 76 -12.81 -2.38 -21.38
C ASN A 76 -12.59 -1.31 -20.32
N TRP A 77 -11.77 -0.34 -20.68
CA TRP A 77 -11.50 0.83 -19.90
C TRP A 77 -11.64 2.07 -20.78
N LEU A 78 -12.34 3.07 -20.26
CA LEU A 78 -12.50 4.38 -20.89
C LEU A 78 -12.02 5.44 -19.90
N GLY A 79 -11.04 6.24 -20.32
CA GLY A 79 -10.56 7.35 -19.52
C GLY A 79 -11.66 8.37 -19.24
N ASN A 80 -11.62 9.02 -18.08
CA ASN A 80 -12.60 10.06 -17.78
C ASN A 80 -12.50 11.23 -18.77
N GLY A 81 -13.63 11.68 -19.31
CA GLY A 81 -13.71 12.76 -20.30
C GLY A 81 -13.17 12.41 -21.69
N LYS A 82 -13.02 11.12 -21.99
CA LYS A 82 -12.55 10.61 -23.29
C LYS A 82 -13.70 10.14 -24.18
N ASP A 83 -13.46 10.14 -25.49
CA ASP A 83 -14.47 9.72 -26.46
C ASP A 83 -14.55 8.19 -26.49
N ALA A 84 -15.71 7.65 -26.12
CA ALA A 84 -15.95 6.21 -26.08
C ALA A 84 -15.65 5.51 -27.42
N THR A 85 -15.77 6.20 -28.56
CA THR A 85 -15.59 5.62 -29.89
C THR A 85 -14.13 5.41 -30.28
N LYS A 86 -13.20 6.17 -29.69
CA LYS A 86 -11.78 6.19 -30.06
C LYS A 86 -10.83 5.80 -28.94
N ASP A 87 -11.21 6.11 -27.70
CA ASP A 87 -10.34 6.02 -26.53
C ASP A 87 -10.74 4.85 -25.60
N THR A 88 -11.60 3.93 -26.06
CA THR A 88 -11.93 2.72 -25.31
C THR A 88 -10.95 1.62 -25.64
N ASP A 89 -10.25 1.13 -24.63
CA ASP A 89 -9.30 0.03 -24.77
C ASP A 89 -9.73 -1.19 -23.97
N TRP A 90 -9.49 -2.36 -24.53
CA TRP A 90 -9.47 -3.60 -23.77
C TRP A 90 -8.14 -3.71 -23.01
N VAL A 91 -8.22 -3.74 -21.69
CA VAL A 91 -7.07 -3.80 -20.79
C VAL A 91 -6.99 -5.18 -20.15
N GLN A 92 -5.79 -5.77 -20.18
CA GLN A 92 -5.49 -7.04 -19.53
C GLN A 92 -4.42 -6.85 -18.47
N PHE A 93 -4.63 -7.44 -17.29
CA PHE A 93 -3.67 -7.40 -16.19
C PHE A 93 -3.04 -8.78 -16.03
N LYS A 94 -1.78 -8.92 -16.45
CA LYS A 94 -1.04 -10.18 -16.38
C LYS A 94 -0.16 -10.21 -15.13
N ASN A 95 -0.67 -10.85 -14.07
CA ASN A 95 0.00 -10.95 -12.77
C ASN A 95 0.48 -9.59 -12.24
N PHE A 96 -0.30 -8.54 -12.51
CA PHE A 96 -0.01 -7.19 -12.09
C PHE A 96 -0.15 -7.06 -10.58
N GLY A 97 0.92 -6.63 -9.93
CA GLY A 97 0.99 -6.45 -8.50
C GLY A 97 2.28 -5.77 -8.10
N PHE A 98 2.51 -5.62 -6.81
CA PHE A 98 3.75 -5.03 -6.34
C PHE A 98 4.18 -5.59 -5.00
N TRP A 99 5.50 -5.65 -4.86
CA TRP A 99 6.18 -5.87 -3.60
C TRP A 99 6.51 -4.53 -2.99
N THR A 100 6.14 -4.33 -1.73
CA THR A 100 6.43 -3.10 -1.00
C THR A 100 7.50 -3.37 0.04
N ILE A 101 8.45 -2.45 0.17
CA ILE A 101 9.39 -2.40 1.28
C ILE A 101 9.29 -0.99 1.85
N ASP A 102 8.97 -0.87 3.12
CA ASP A 102 8.81 0.44 3.77
C ASP A 102 9.54 0.49 5.10
N PHE A 103 10.11 1.66 5.39
CA PHE A 103 10.70 1.99 6.66
C PHE A 103 9.93 3.17 7.25
N SER A 104 9.41 2.98 8.45
CA SER A 104 8.52 3.93 9.10
C SER A 104 9.01 4.27 10.51
N TYR A 105 9.03 5.56 10.83
CA TYR A 105 9.17 6.05 12.20
C TYR A 105 7.78 6.15 12.84
N LEU A 106 7.66 5.67 14.08
CA LEU A 106 6.45 5.78 14.89
C LEU A 106 6.80 6.43 16.23
N GLY A 107 6.23 7.61 16.48
CA GLY A 107 6.22 8.26 17.78
C GLY A 107 4.93 7.94 18.52
N ARG A 108 5.02 7.77 19.84
CA ARG A 108 3.86 7.63 20.73
C ARG A 108 3.97 8.59 21.90
N GLN A 109 2.84 9.15 22.28
CA GLN A 109 2.70 10.02 23.43
C GLN A 109 1.47 9.61 24.22
N TYR A 110 1.68 9.24 25.48
CA TYR A 110 0.59 8.89 26.39
C TYR A 110 0.21 10.11 27.25
N PHE A 111 -1.09 10.42 27.28
CA PHE A 111 -1.60 11.52 28.12
C PHE A 111 -1.96 11.02 29.52
N ASN A 112 -2.43 9.78 29.61
CA ASN A 112 -2.74 9.10 30.86
C ASN A 112 -2.51 7.57 30.71
N GLU A 113 -2.81 6.80 31.74
CA GLU A 113 -2.61 5.34 31.76
C GLU A 113 -3.51 4.58 30.74
N VAL A 114 -4.55 5.22 30.21
CA VAL A 114 -5.58 4.62 29.35
C VAL A 114 -5.47 5.08 27.89
N ILE A 115 -5.10 6.33 27.64
CA ILE A 115 -5.19 6.99 26.34
C ILE A 115 -3.81 7.52 25.96
N GLY A 116 -3.37 7.12 24.78
CA GLY A 116 -2.24 7.71 24.07
C GLY A 116 -2.58 8.03 22.63
N ILE A 117 -1.70 8.76 21.99
CA ILE A 117 -1.70 8.96 20.55
C ILE A 117 -0.42 8.38 19.97
N HIS A 118 -0.51 7.89 18.76
CA HIS A 118 0.66 7.56 17.95
C HIS A 118 0.58 8.27 16.62
N TYR A 119 1.75 8.61 16.09
CA TYR A 119 1.90 9.23 14.80
C TYR A 119 3.20 8.76 14.17
N GLY A 120 3.21 8.62 12.86
CA GLY A 120 4.34 8.08 12.15
C GLY A 120 4.38 8.51 10.71
N ALA A 121 5.60 8.51 10.19
CA ALA A 121 5.87 8.77 8.79
C ALA A 121 6.96 7.80 8.33
N GLY A 122 6.82 7.35 7.09
CA GLY A 122 7.72 6.39 6.49
C GLY A 122 7.90 6.64 5.02
N LEU A 123 9.01 6.11 4.53
CA LEU A 123 9.34 6.08 3.11
C LEU A 123 9.52 4.63 2.72
N GLY A 124 9.05 4.30 1.53
CA GLY A 124 9.17 2.96 0.99
C GLY A 124 9.32 2.96 -0.52
N LEU A 125 9.43 1.76 -1.05
CA LEU A 125 9.50 1.48 -2.47
C LEU A 125 8.53 0.36 -2.79
N ALA A 126 7.69 0.57 -3.80
CA ALA A 126 6.92 -0.49 -4.43
C ALA A 126 7.65 -0.92 -5.71
N ILE A 127 8.02 -2.19 -5.79
CA ILE A 127 8.56 -2.83 -6.99
C ILE A 127 7.37 -3.41 -7.76
N VAL A 128 7.14 -2.90 -8.97
CA VAL A 128 6.03 -3.33 -9.82
C VAL A 128 6.38 -4.65 -10.49
N GLN A 129 5.44 -5.59 -10.45
CA GLN A 129 5.50 -6.90 -11.08
C GLN A 129 4.35 -7.06 -12.07
N GLY A 130 4.60 -7.84 -13.12
CA GLY A 130 3.60 -8.16 -14.13
C GLY A 130 3.43 -7.04 -15.14
N ASP A 131 2.44 -7.22 -16.01
CA ASP A 131 2.23 -6.38 -17.17
C ASP A 131 0.79 -5.92 -17.29
N VAL A 132 0.63 -4.69 -17.76
CA VAL A 132 -0.65 -4.18 -18.25
C VAL A 132 -0.57 -4.16 -19.76
N LEU A 133 -1.44 -4.94 -20.40
CA LEU A 133 -1.53 -5.02 -21.85
C LEU A 133 -2.77 -4.25 -22.29
N ARG A 134 -2.66 -3.47 -23.36
CA ARG A 134 -3.76 -2.69 -23.94
C ARG A 134 -3.98 -3.11 -25.38
N THR A 135 -5.22 -2.99 -25.83
CA THR A 135 -5.64 -3.23 -27.21
C THR A 135 -6.88 -2.41 -27.49
N SER A 136 -6.88 -1.63 -28.57
CA SER A 136 -8.01 -0.77 -28.94
C SER A 136 -9.28 -1.58 -29.17
N SER A 137 -10.38 -1.14 -28.58
CA SER A 137 -11.70 -1.76 -28.81
C SER A 137 -12.42 -1.10 -29.98
N TYR A 138 -13.20 -1.90 -30.73
CA TYR A 138 -13.92 -1.46 -31.92
C TYR A 138 -15.43 -1.38 -31.68
N GLY A 139 -16.09 -0.42 -32.34
CA GLY A 139 -17.55 -0.28 -32.29
C GLY A 139 -18.09 0.15 -30.91
N CYS A 140 -17.23 0.78 -30.10
CA CYS A 140 -17.61 1.35 -28.81
C CYS A 140 -18.38 2.65 -29.00
N THR A 141 -19.33 2.89 -28.11
CA THR A 141 -20.21 4.07 -27.98
C THR A 141 -20.48 4.24 -26.48
N GLU A 142 -20.94 5.41 -26.06
CA GLU A 142 -21.21 5.68 -24.64
C GLU A 142 -22.17 4.65 -24.00
N GLY A 143 -23.14 4.14 -24.77
CA GLY A 143 -24.12 3.15 -24.30
C GLY A 143 -23.62 1.70 -24.25
N ASN A 144 -22.45 1.38 -24.82
CA ASN A 144 -21.98 0.00 -24.96
C ASN A 144 -20.50 -0.23 -24.57
N VAL A 145 -19.86 0.72 -23.88
CA VAL A 145 -18.45 0.63 -23.45
C VAL A 145 -18.14 -0.71 -22.74
N ASN A 146 -19.07 -1.24 -21.96
CA ASN A 146 -18.88 -2.52 -21.25
C ASN A 146 -19.05 -3.78 -22.12
N LYS A 147 -19.41 -3.64 -23.39
CA LYS A 147 -19.78 -4.74 -24.30
C LYS A 147 -18.96 -4.77 -25.59
N CYS A 148 -18.45 -3.63 -26.05
CA CYS A 148 -17.59 -3.58 -27.23
C CYS A 148 -16.29 -4.36 -26.99
N ARG A 149 -15.55 -4.71 -28.04
CA ARG A 149 -14.35 -5.53 -27.93
C ARG A 149 -13.40 -5.22 -29.10
N PRO A 150 -12.11 -5.56 -28.99
CA PRO A 150 -11.21 -5.54 -30.12
C PRO A 150 -11.75 -6.37 -31.28
N ARG A 151 -11.55 -5.88 -32.50
CA ARG A 151 -12.06 -6.52 -33.73
C ARG A 151 -11.51 -7.93 -33.96
N VAL A 152 -10.36 -8.25 -33.38
CA VAL A 152 -9.70 -9.57 -33.42
C VAL A 152 -10.47 -10.65 -32.66
N CYS A 153 -11.40 -10.27 -31.78
CA CYS A 153 -12.17 -11.20 -30.98
C CYS A 153 -13.37 -11.74 -31.76
N THR A 154 -13.22 -12.92 -32.37
CA THR A 154 -14.31 -13.59 -33.10
C THR A 154 -15.19 -14.40 -32.13
N GLY A 155 -16.50 -14.13 -32.08
CA GLY A 155 -17.47 -15.02 -31.41
C GLY A 155 -17.78 -14.70 -29.95
N GLY A 156 -17.35 -13.55 -29.41
CA GLY A 156 -17.72 -13.15 -28.05
C GLY A 156 -16.52 -12.69 -27.23
N VAL A 157 -16.33 -13.29 -26.05
CA VAL A 157 -15.25 -12.92 -25.11
C VAL A 157 -13.90 -13.13 -25.80
N CYS A 158 -13.02 -12.13 -25.73
CA CYS A 158 -11.69 -12.22 -26.30
C CYS A 158 -10.89 -13.34 -25.64
N THR A 159 -10.35 -14.25 -26.44
CA THR A 159 -9.43 -15.27 -25.94
C THR A 159 -8.00 -14.76 -25.96
N GLU A 160 -7.17 -15.27 -25.06
CA GLU A 160 -5.75 -14.89 -24.98
C GLU A 160 -5.02 -15.13 -26.31
N SER A 161 -5.31 -16.24 -26.99
CA SER A 161 -4.67 -16.58 -28.27
C SER A 161 -4.96 -15.57 -29.38
N GLN A 162 -6.15 -14.97 -29.39
CA GLN A 162 -6.54 -13.98 -30.40
C GLN A 162 -5.88 -12.62 -30.15
N LEU A 163 -5.68 -12.25 -28.89
CA LEU A 163 -5.03 -10.99 -28.54
C LEU A 163 -3.51 -11.12 -28.74
N ALA A 164 -2.93 -12.24 -28.32
CA ALA A 164 -1.50 -12.54 -28.46
C ALA A 164 -1.03 -12.62 -29.91
N SER A 165 -1.88 -13.05 -30.85
CA SER A 165 -1.52 -13.11 -32.27
C SER A 165 -1.33 -11.72 -32.90
N THR A 166 -1.80 -10.66 -32.24
CA THR A 166 -1.67 -9.27 -32.69
C THR A 166 -0.69 -8.46 -31.85
N GLU A 167 0.10 -9.12 -31.00
CA GLU A 167 1.00 -8.44 -30.09
C GLU A 167 2.19 -7.81 -30.82
N VAL A 168 2.42 -6.52 -30.55
CA VAL A 168 3.50 -5.72 -31.12
C VAL A 168 4.11 -4.81 -30.05
N ASN A 169 5.42 -4.56 -30.17
CA ASN A 169 6.15 -3.65 -29.29
C ASN A 169 6.06 -2.19 -29.74
N ASN A 170 4.89 -1.74 -30.19
CA ASN A 170 4.67 -0.37 -30.64
C ASN A 170 3.23 0.09 -30.32
N PRO A 171 3.03 1.04 -29.39
CA PRO A 171 1.70 1.54 -29.07
C PRO A 171 1.05 2.29 -30.24
N ASN A 172 1.84 2.84 -31.18
CA ASN A 172 1.31 3.65 -32.29
C ASN A 172 0.71 2.82 -33.44
N SER A 173 0.89 1.50 -33.43
CA SER A 173 0.25 0.61 -34.42
C SER A 173 -1.14 0.15 -34.00
N ASP A 174 -1.55 0.40 -32.76
CA ASP A 174 -2.86 0.04 -32.27
C ASP A 174 -3.90 1.09 -32.67
N THR A 175 -4.96 0.65 -33.35
CA THR A 175 -6.13 1.47 -33.68
C THR A 175 -7.40 0.62 -33.58
N PRO A 176 -8.59 1.22 -33.41
CA PRO A 176 -9.84 0.45 -33.42
C PRO A 176 -10.03 -0.40 -34.69
N GLU A 177 -9.59 0.10 -35.86
CA GLU A 177 -9.71 -0.59 -37.15
C GLU A 177 -8.71 -1.74 -37.31
N THR A 178 -7.48 -1.54 -36.81
CA THR A 178 -6.38 -2.52 -36.81
C THR A 178 -5.82 -2.67 -35.39
N PRO A 179 -6.53 -3.39 -34.51
CA PRO A 179 -6.14 -3.49 -33.12
C PRO A 179 -4.91 -4.37 -32.98
N HIS A 180 -3.94 -3.89 -32.21
CA HIS A 180 -2.72 -4.61 -31.88
C HIS A 180 -2.51 -4.57 -30.37
N ARG A 181 -2.20 -5.71 -29.78
CA ARG A 181 -1.87 -5.75 -28.36
C ARG A 181 -0.49 -5.16 -28.12
N PHE A 182 -0.35 -4.33 -27.11
CA PHE A 182 0.96 -3.83 -26.69
C PHE A 182 1.05 -3.72 -25.17
N ARG A 183 2.28 -3.73 -24.67
CA ARG A 183 2.59 -3.51 -23.25
C ARG A 183 2.57 -2.02 -22.92
N GLU A 184 1.88 -1.66 -21.85
CA GLU A 184 1.87 -0.28 -21.35
C GLU A 184 3.26 0.08 -20.78
N GLY A 185 3.93 1.02 -21.45
CA GLY A 185 5.27 1.49 -21.07
C GLY A 185 5.27 2.63 -20.05
N ALA A 186 4.13 3.25 -19.79
CA ALA A 186 4.03 4.37 -18.85
C ALA A 186 4.11 3.95 -17.36
N ILE A 187 4.05 2.64 -17.07
CA ILE A 187 4.12 2.14 -15.70
C ILE A 187 5.58 2.00 -15.29
N PRO A 188 6.07 2.78 -14.30
CA PRO A 188 7.45 2.68 -13.85
C PRO A 188 7.67 1.35 -13.11
N ALA A 189 8.89 0.80 -13.23
CA ALA A 189 9.26 -0.44 -12.55
C ALA A 189 9.29 -0.28 -11.01
N ALA A 190 9.48 0.93 -10.51
CA ALA A 190 9.48 1.23 -9.09
C ALA A 190 8.70 2.52 -8.80
N ILE A 191 7.88 2.49 -7.76
CA ILE A 191 7.05 3.62 -7.32
C ILE A 191 7.48 3.99 -5.90
N PRO A 192 7.86 5.25 -5.63
CA PRO A 192 8.14 5.69 -4.27
C PRO A 192 6.85 5.66 -3.45
N LEU A 193 6.94 5.15 -2.23
CA LEU A 193 5.84 5.10 -1.27
C LEU A 193 6.10 6.11 -0.16
N ILE A 194 5.06 6.85 0.19
CA ILE A 194 5.02 7.66 1.41
C ILE A 194 3.97 7.01 2.30
N ASN A 195 4.39 6.65 3.51
CA ASN A 195 3.50 6.14 4.54
C ASN A 195 3.29 7.23 5.58
N LEU A 196 2.04 7.56 5.88
CA LEU A 196 1.68 8.43 6.98
C LEU A 196 0.67 7.68 7.85
N VAL A 197 0.89 7.64 9.15
CA VAL A 197 -0.03 7.01 10.09
C VAL A 197 -0.25 7.92 11.29
N ALA A 198 -1.49 7.99 11.75
CA ALA A 198 -1.85 8.64 13.00
C ALA A 198 -3.01 7.89 13.65
N GLY A 199 -3.03 7.84 14.96
CA GLY A 199 -4.04 7.09 15.67
C GLY A 199 -4.04 7.29 17.16
N VAL A 200 -4.98 6.59 17.80
CA VAL A 200 -5.21 6.64 19.24
C VAL A 200 -5.01 5.24 19.79
N ASP A 201 -4.27 5.16 20.89
CA ASP A 201 -4.00 3.95 21.65
C ASP A 201 -4.86 3.94 22.91
N PHE A 202 -5.58 2.84 23.12
CA PHE A 202 -6.37 2.56 24.32
C PHE A 202 -5.75 1.40 25.08
N ARG A 203 -5.21 1.67 26.26
CA ARG A 203 -4.66 0.67 27.17
C ARG A 203 -5.72 0.24 28.17
N VAL A 204 -5.78 -1.06 28.46
CA VAL A 204 -6.69 -1.60 29.49
C VAL A 204 -5.90 -1.74 30.79
N PRO A 205 -6.10 -0.87 31.81
CA PRO A 205 -5.26 -0.87 33.01
C PRO A 205 -5.39 -2.16 33.84
N THR A 206 -6.54 -2.83 33.76
CA THR A 206 -6.84 -4.06 34.49
C THR A 206 -6.16 -5.29 33.90
N VAL A 207 -5.72 -5.26 32.64
CA VAL A 207 -5.02 -6.35 31.97
C VAL A 207 -3.67 -5.85 31.49
N LYS A 208 -2.62 -6.14 32.28
CA LYS A 208 -1.25 -5.74 31.93
C LYS A 208 -0.90 -6.23 30.52
N GLY A 209 -0.38 -5.33 29.70
CA GLY A 209 0.10 -5.64 28.36
C GLY A 209 -0.94 -5.52 27.24
N LEU A 210 -2.24 -5.43 27.54
CA LEU A 210 -3.28 -5.33 26.51
C LEU A 210 -3.50 -3.87 26.06
N GLU A 211 -3.35 -3.64 24.76
CA GLU A 211 -3.55 -2.35 24.10
C GLU A 211 -4.38 -2.52 22.83
N PHE A 212 -5.41 -1.70 22.68
CA PHE A 212 -6.20 -1.54 21.46
C PHE A 212 -5.75 -0.28 20.74
N ARG A 213 -5.77 -0.30 19.41
CA ARG A 213 -5.38 0.83 18.59
C ARG A 213 -6.41 1.08 17.52
N LEU A 214 -6.68 2.35 17.28
CA LEU A 214 -7.42 2.83 16.12
C LEU A 214 -6.47 3.69 15.31
N GLU A 215 -6.27 3.34 14.05
CA GLU A 215 -5.26 3.93 13.18
C GLU A 215 -5.94 4.43 11.90
N MET A 216 -5.48 5.57 11.42
CA MET A 216 -5.76 6.04 10.07
C MET A 216 -4.46 6.42 9.41
N GLY A 217 -4.41 6.31 8.09
CA GLY A 217 -3.20 6.65 7.39
C GLY A 217 -3.36 6.74 5.90
N PHE A 218 -2.23 6.97 5.25
CA PHE A 218 -2.08 7.00 3.82
C PHE A 218 -0.92 6.09 3.44
N PHE A 219 -1.23 5.05 2.66
CA PHE A 219 -0.25 4.15 2.07
C PHE A 219 -0.70 3.86 0.64
N ASN A 220 -0.30 4.72 -0.31
CA ASN A 220 -0.81 4.75 -1.70
C ASN A 220 -2.32 5.07 -1.84
N ALA A 221 -3.13 4.72 -0.85
CA ALA A 221 -4.51 5.10 -0.63
C ALA A 221 -4.76 5.42 0.86
N LEU A 222 -5.85 6.11 1.15
CA LEU A 222 -6.30 6.32 2.53
C LEU A 222 -6.79 5.01 3.13
N PHE A 223 -6.40 4.72 4.37
CA PHE A 223 -6.88 3.57 5.13
C PHE A 223 -7.31 3.98 6.53
N VAL A 224 -8.22 3.18 7.09
CA VAL A 224 -8.58 3.19 8.51
C VAL A 224 -8.51 1.74 8.97
N GLY A 225 -7.84 1.51 10.09
CA GLY A 225 -7.59 0.19 10.64
C GLY A 225 -7.67 0.19 12.16
N GLY A 226 -7.73 -1.01 12.73
CA GLY A 226 -7.63 -1.20 14.17
C GLY A 226 -6.74 -2.39 14.47
N GLY A 227 -6.07 -2.35 15.61
CA GLY A 227 -5.16 -3.40 16.05
C GLY A 227 -5.35 -3.72 17.52
N THR A 228 -4.98 -4.93 17.91
CA THR A 228 -4.84 -5.32 19.31
C THR A 228 -3.43 -5.82 19.50
N SER A 229 -2.75 -5.40 20.56
CA SER A 229 -1.43 -5.92 20.91
C SER A 229 -1.40 -6.36 22.36
N TYR A 230 -0.66 -7.43 22.60
CA TYR A 230 -0.35 -7.92 23.93
C TYR A 230 1.16 -7.95 24.12
N ILE A 231 1.67 -7.17 25.07
CA ILE A 231 3.10 -7.12 25.44
C ILE A 231 3.25 -7.85 26.78
N PHE A 232 4.03 -8.93 26.79
CA PHE A 232 4.37 -9.72 27.98
C PHE A 232 5.59 -9.15 28.70
#